data_AF-A0A8S1ED41-F1
#
_entry.id   AF-A0A8S1ED41-F1
#
_cell.length_a   1.000
_cell.length_b   1.000
_cell.length_c   1.000
_cell.angle_alpha   90.00
_cell.angle_beta   90.00
_cell.angle_gamma   90.00
#
_symmetry.space_group_name_H-M   'P 1'
#
loop_
_entity.id
_entity.type
_entity.pdbx_description
1 polymer ?
#
loop_
_entity_poly.entity_id
_entity_poly.type
_entity_poly.pdbx_seq_one_letter_code
_entity_poly.pdbx_strand_id
1 'polypeptide(L)'
;MTYLLAINPIFAAILMIEDQHEVKQFYLNILSNNVPPNFFSKNFIATTTTTPNFKIAVKILMIDVLYAVVVSCAFPIVAYSILYSCKDSTSEVVAKAHKEFLKNTLFTAIIFFVFVLIPFACIVVCTELNLYDQILTSTVFFLINFHGFSSTTTLLITNKPYRKMIARHLRISMLISLSINKFNSNLEVTRQEVHYRVSSDSVK
;
A
#
# COMPACT_ATOMS: atom_id res chain seq x y z
N MET A 1 13.49 12.85 -0.97
CA MET A 1 14.08 11.52 -1.27
C MET A 1 13.04 10.47 -1.67
N THR A 2 11.78 10.58 -1.21
CA THR A 2 10.68 9.63 -1.51
C THR A 2 9.99 9.81 -2.87
N TYR A 3 10.08 10.98 -3.50
CA TYR A 3 9.34 11.25 -4.75
C TYR A 3 9.94 10.57 -5.99
N LEU A 4 11.28 10.49 -6.09
CA LEU A 4 11.94 9.78 -7.20
C LEU A 4 11.65 8.26 -7.16
N LEU A 5 11.56 7.69 -5.95
CA LEU A 5 11.15 6.30 -5.70
C LEU A 5 9.74 5.98 -6.19
N ALA A 6 8.84 6.97 -6.26
CA ALA A 6 7.48 6.76 -6.74
C ALA A 6 7.38 6.83 -8.28
N ILE A 7 8.30 7.54 -8.95
CA ILE A 7 8.21 7.81 -10.40
C ILE A 7 8.71 6.61 -11.21
N ASN A 8 9.80 5.96 -10.81
CA ASN A 8 10.37 4.84 -11.56
C ASN A 8 9.42 3.64 -11.73
N PRO A 9 8.72 3.17 -10.68
CA PRO A 9 7.78 2.06 -10.83
C PRO A 9 6.59 2.41 -11.72
N ILE A 10 6.15 3.67 -11.72
CA ILE A 10 5.09 4.15 -12.61
C ILE A 10 5.57 4.13 -14.06
N PHE A 11 6.80 4.58 -14.30
CA PHE A 11 7.39 4.54 -15.64
C PHE A 11 7.56 3.11 -16.15
N ALA A 12 8.04 2.19 -15.30
CA ALA A 12 8.09 0.77 -15.63
C ALA A 12 6.70 0.20 -15.95
N ALA A 13 5.67 0.56 -15.17
CA ALA A 13 4.30 0.13 -15.43
C ALA A 13 3.76 0.63 -16.77
N ILE A 14 4.07 1.88 -17.15
CA ILE A 14 3.69 2.44 -18.45
C ILE A 14 4.37 1.67 -19.59
N LEU A 15 5.65 1.32 -19.44
CA LEU A 15 6.38 0.53 -20.45
C LEU A 15 5.85 -0.90 -20.61
N MET A 16 5.18 -1.45 -19.59
CA MET A 16 4.53 -2.77 -19.65
C MET A 16 3.16 -2.74 -20.35
N ILE A 17 2.65 -1.56 -20.73
CA ILE A 17 1.41 -1.46 -21.50
C ILE A 17 1.72 -1.83 -22.96
N GLU A 18 1.23 -2.99 -23.38
CA GLU A 18 1.44 -3.49 -24.73
C GLU A 18 0.31 -3.10 -25.68
N ASP A 19 0.65 -2.86 -26.95
CA ASP A 19 -0.33 -2.72 -28.01
C ASP A 19 -1.02 -4.07 -28.26
N GLN A 20 -2.29 -4.14 -27.87
CA GLN A 20 -3.09 -5.35 -27.97
C GLN A 20 -3.30 -5.83 -29.40
N HIS A 21 -3.20 -4.95 -30.41
CA HIS A 21 -3.29 -5.37 -31.80
C HIS A 21 -2.04 -6.16 -32.21
N GLU A 22 -0.86 -5.61 -31.92
CA GLU A 22 0.44 -6.22 -32.27
C GLU A 22 0.62 -7.58 -31.57
N VAL A 23 0.35 -7.64 -30.26
CA VAL A 23 0.50 -8.88 -29.48
C VAL A 23 -0.46 -9.98 -29.97
N LYS A 24 -1.70 -9.61 -30.33
CA LYS A 24 -2.66 -10.58 -30.86
C LYS A 24 -2.25 -11.10 -32.24
N GLN A 25 -1.72 -10.25 -33.11
CA GLN A 25 -1.18 -10.68 -34.40
C GLN A 25 0.02 -11.62 -34.24
N PHE A 26 0.92 -11.33 -33.28
CA PHE A 26 2.04 -12.21 -32.94
C PHE A 26 1.57 -13.62 -32.55
N TYR A 27 0.59 -13.73 -31.64
CA TYR A 27 0.05 -15.03 -31.24
C TYR A 27 -0.78 -15.72 -32.33
N LEU A 28 -1.46 -14.97 -33.20
CA LEU A 28 -2.18 -15.54 -34.34
C LEU A 28 -1.21 -16.25 -35.30
N ASN A 29 -0.04 -15.66 -35.52
CA ASN A 29 1.03 -16.26 -36.31
C ASN A 29 1.63 -17.51 -35.62
N ILE A 30 1.95 -17.42 -34.32
CA ILE A 30 2.51 -18.55 -33.56
C ILE A 30 1.54 -19.73 -33.46
N LEU A 31 0.27 -19.45 -33.21
CA LEU A 31 -0.77 -20.47 -33.03
C LEU A 31 -1.39 -20.92 -34.36
N SER A 32 -0.87 -20.48 -35.50
CA SER A 32 -1.35 -20.86 -36.84
C SER A 32 -2.87 -20.71 -37.00
N ASN A 33 -3.42 -19.56 -36.60
CA ASN A 33 -4.86 -19.25 -36.56
C ASN A 33 -5.72 -20.11 -35.61
N ASN A 34 -5.14 -20.97 -34.78
CA ASN A 34 -5.87 -21.73 -33.76
C ASN A 34 -6.02 -20.90 -32.48
N VAL A 35 -6.83 -19.84 -32.55
CA VAL A 35 -7.11 -18.93 -31.44
C VAL A 35 -8.56 -19.04 -30.99
N PRO A 36 -8.88 -18.73 -29.71
CA PRO A 36 -10.25 -18.71 -29.23
C PRO A 36 -11.16 -17.78 -30.07
N PRO A 37 -12.46 -18.08 -30.21
CA PRO A 37 -13.38 -17.24 -30.99
C PRO A 37 -13.46 -15.79 -30.50
N ASN A 38 -13.21 -15.58 -29.20
CA ASN A 38 -13.25 -14.26 -28.57
C ASN A 38 -11.88 -13.57 -28.51
N PHE A 39 -10.85 -14.09 -29.18
CA PHE A 39 -9.47 -13.62 -29.07
C PHE A 39 -9.29 -12.14 -29.45
N PHE A 40 -9.99 -11.67 -30.49
CA PHE A 40 -9.98 -10.27 -30.90
C PHE A 40 -10.99 -9.39 -30.17
N SER A 41 -11.75 -9.94 -29.21
CA SER A 41 -12.65 -9.13 -28.39
C SER A 41 -11.87 -8.14 -27.50
N LYS A 42 -12.51 -7.04 -27.12
CA LYS A 42 -11.94 -6.04 -26.20
C LYS A 42 -11.69 -6.60 -24.79
N ASN A 43 -12.40 -7.65 -24.41
CA ASN A 43 -12.31 -8.27 -23.08
C ASN A 43 -11.20 -9.31 -22.98
N PHE A 44 -10.62 -9.72 -24.12
CA PHE A 44 -9.50 -10.64 -24.17
C PHE A 44 -8.22 -9.84 -24.25
N ILE A 45 -7.42 -9.87 -23.18
CA ILE A 45 -6.11 -9.20 -23.11
C ILE A 45 -5.04 -10.27 -23.30
N ALA A 46 -4.13 -10.03 -24.24
CA ALA A 46 -2.97 -10.86 -24.46
C ALA A 46 -1.73 -10.11 -23.96
N THR A 47 -0.80 -10.85 -23.37
CA THR A 47 0.48 -10.32 -22.90
C THR A 47 1.62 -11.17 -23.45
N THR A 48 2.76 -10.56 -23.68
CA THR A 48 3.99 -11.25 -24.05
C THR A 48 5.16 -10.72 -23.23
N THR A 49 6.18 -11.56 -23.05
CA THR A 49 7.43 -11.18 -22.38
C THR A 49 8.56 -10.88 -23.36
N THR A 50 8.27 -11.00 -24.66
CA THR A 50 9.27 -10.90 -25.73
C THR A 50 9.53 -9.47 -26.19
N THR A 51 8.59 -8.54 -25.93
CA THR A 51 8.71 -7.15 -26.37
C THR A 51 9.90 -6.44 -25.72
N PRO A 52 10.61 -5.56 -26.45
CA PRO A 52 11.75 -4.85 -25.89
C PRO A 52 11.35 -3.96 -24.71
N ASN A 53 10.16 -3.35 -24.76
CA ASN A 53 9.63 -2.51 -23.69
C ASN A 53 9.41 -3.29 -22.39
N PHE A 54 8.85 -4.51 -22.49
CA PHE A 54 8.70 -5.39 -21.34
C PHE A 54 10.05 -5.73 -20.70
N LYS A 55 11.05 -6.09 -21.51
CA LYS A 55 12.41 -6.39 -21.01
C LYS A 55 13.04 -5.18 -20.32
N ILE A 56 12.90 -3.98 -20.90
CA ILE A 56 13.39 -2.74 -20.28
C ILE A 56 12.67 -2.48 -18.95
N ALA A 57 11.34 -2.64 -18.91
CA ALA A 57 10.56 -2.46 -17.68
C ALA A 57 11.02 -3.40 -16.56
N VAL A 58 11.28 -4.68 -16.86
CA VAL A 58 11.81 -5.65 -15.89
C VAL A 58 13.19 -5.24 -15.36
N LYS A 59 14.08 -4.72 -16.23
CA LYS A 59 15.39 -4.20 -15.79
C LYS A 59 15.26 -2.96 -14.90
N ILE A 60 14.33 -2.05 -15.20
CA ILE A 60 14.04 -0.89 -14.33
C ILE A 60 13.55 -1.37 -12.97
N LEU A 61 12.61 -2.32 -12.93
CA LEU A 61 12.12 -2.92 -11.69
C LEU A 61 13.24 -3.61 -10.89
N MET A 62 14.18 -4.29 -11.55
CA MET A 62 15.35 -4.87 -10.90
C MET A 62 16.22 -3.80 -10.23
N ILE A 63 16.46 -2.68 -10.91
CA ILE A 63 17.22 -1.54 -10.36
C ILE A 63 16.48 -0.94 -9.17
N ASP A 64 15.15 -0.78 -9.26
CA ASP A 64 14.33 -0.24 -8.18
C ASP A 64 14.37 -1.15 -6.94
N VAL A 65 14.30 -2.47 -7.13
CA VAL A 65 14.45 -3.45 -6.03
C VAL A 65 15.83 -3.32 -5.39
N LEU A 66 16.91 -3.28 -6.17
CA LEU A 66 18.27 -3.15 -5.64
C LEU A 66 18.44 -1.83 -4.87
N TYR A 67 17.94 -0.72 -5.43
CA TYR A 67 17.97 0.57 -4.77
C TYR A 67 17.18 0.56 -3.46
N ALA A 68 15.99 -0.05 -3.45
CA ALA A 68 15.18 -0.20 -2.24
C ALA A 68 15.91 -1.01 -1.16
N VAL A 69 16.59 -2.11 -1.51
CA VAL A 69 17.46 -2.86 -0.58
C VAL A 69 18.51 -1.93 0.04
N VAL A 70 19.24 -1.18 -0.79
CA VAL A 70 20.32 -0.29 -0.33
C VAL A 70 19.78 0.78 0.62
N VAL A 71 18.68 1.45 0.27
CA VAL A 71 18.08 2.49 1.12
C VAL A 71 17.54 1.91 2.43
N SER A 72 16.85 0.76 2.37
CA SER A 72 16.30 0.10 3.55
C SER A 72 17.37 -0.41 4.51
N CYS A 73 18.57 -0.74 4.03
CA CYS A 73 19.71 -1.09 4.86
C CYS A 73 20.49 0.15 5.35
N ALA A 74 20.71 1.14 4.48
CA ALA A 74 21.46 2.35 4.81
C ALA A 74 20.75 3.19 5.88
N PHE A 75 19.43 3.28 5.84
CA PHE A 75 18.67 4.13 6.78
C PHE A 75 18.84 3.69 8.25
N PRO A 76 18.65 2.41 8.64
CA PRO A 76 18.95 1.94 10.00
C PRO A 76 20.42 2.12 10.40
N ILE A 77 21.37 1.91 9.48
CA ILE A 77 22.81 2.07 9.75
C ILE A 77 23.15 3.52 10.05
N VAL A 78 22.69 4.45 9.22
CA VAL A 78 22.90 5.89 9.43
C VAL A 78 22.21 6.35 10.71
N ALA A 79 20.97 5.92 10.95
CA ALA A 79 20.25 6.20 12.18
C ALA A 79 21.03 5.71 13.40
N TYR A 80 21.55 4.48 13.37
CA TYR A 80 22.37 3.94 14.44
C TYR A 80 23.67 4.73 14.63
N SER A 81 24.36 5.09 13.55
CA SER A 81 25.61 5.84 13.59
C SER A 81 25.42 7.21 14.24
N ILE A 82 24.40 7.97 13.83
CA ILE A 82 24.08 9.28 14.42
C ILE A 82 23.79 9.13 15.91
N LEU A 83 22.99 8.13 16.27
CA LEU A 83 22.62 7.88 17.66
C LEU A 83 23.80 7.46 18.53
N TYR A 84 24.74 6.71 17.98
CA TYR A 84 25.98 6.35 18.65
C TYR A 84 26.87 7.58 18.89
N SER A 85 27.01 8.46 17.89
CA SER A 85 27.78 9.70 18.01
C SER A 85 27.22 10.68 19.04
N CYS A 86 25.91 10.64 19.31
CA CYS A 86 25.26 11.50 20.31
C CYS A 86 25.18 10.89 21.73
N LYS A 87 25.73 9.69 21.95
CA LYS A 87 25.58 8.94 23.21
C LYS A 87 26.07 9.72 24.44
N ASP A 88 27.22 10.40 24.33
CA ASP A 88 27.86 11.05 25.47
C ASP A 88 27.26 12.44 25.80
N SER A 89 26.42 12.97 24.91
CA SER A 89 25.80 14.30 25.01
C SER A 89 24.29 14.26 25.25
N THR A 90 23.70 13.06 25.41
CA THR A 90 22.24 12.89 25.53
C THR A 90 21.79 12.53 26.94
N SER A 91 20.65 13.11 27.35
CA SER A 91 20.00 12.77 28.63
C SER A 91 19.38 11.37 28.58
N GLU A 92 19.18 10.74 29.74
CA GLU A 92 18.62 9.39 29.85
C GLU A 92 17.24 9.24 29.18
N VAL A 93 16.42 10.30 29.23
CA VAL A 93 15.12 10.37 28.56
C VAL A 93 15.27 10.31 27.05
N VAL A 94 16.23 11.05 26.50
CA VAL A 94 16.51 11.10 25.06
C VAL A 94 17.12 9.78 24.59
N ALA A 95 18.04 9.19 25.35
CA ALA A 95 18.63 7.89 25.06
C ALA A 95 17.57 6.78 24.99
N LYS A 96 16.58 6.80 25.91
CA LYS A 96 15.44 5.86 25.87
C LYS A 96 14.56 6.07 24.63
N ALA A 97 14.28 7.31 24.27
CA ALA A 97 13.52 7.64 23.06
C ALA A 97 14.24 7.18 21.79
N HIS A 98 15.56 7.37 21.70
CA HIS A 98 16.40 6.91 20.60
C HIS A 98 16.37 5.37 20.44
N LYS A 99 16.44 4.63 21.55
CA LYS A 99 16.34 3.17 21.54
C LYS A 99 14.95 2.69 21.08
N GLU A 100 13.88 3.34 21.55
CA GLU A 100 12.52 3.03 21.08
C GLU A 100 12.36 3.35 19.58
N PHE A 101 12.93 4.47 19.11
CA PHE A 101 12.91 4.85 17.68
C PHE A 101 13.63 3.81 16.80
N LEU A 102 14.86 3.42 17.14
CA LEU A 102 15.60 2.40 16.37
C LEU A 102 14.86 1.08 16.31
N LYS A 103 14.30 0.62 17.43
CA LYS A 103 13.52 -0.61 17.48
C LYS A 103 12.32 -0.55 16.53
N ASN A 104 11.60 0.57 16.55
CA ASN A 104 10.43 0.75 15.70
C ASN A 104 10.82 0.82 14.22
N THR A 105 11.90 1.54 13.90
CA THR A 105 12.46 1.62 12.55
C THR A 105 12.86 0.26 12.00
N LEU A 106 13.57 -0.55 12.81
CA LEU A 106 13.98 -1.89 12.40
C LEU A 106 12.76 -2.79 12.13
N PHE A 107 11.75 -2.72 12.99
CA PHE A 107 10.55 -3.54 12.84
C PHE A 107 9.76 -3.13 11.58
N THR A 108 9.59 -1.84 11.32
CA THR A 108 8.96 -1.35 10.07
C THR A 108 9.77 -1.75 8.83
N ALA A 109 11.11 -1.72 8.90
CA ALA A 109 11.95 -2.18 7.80
C ALA A 109 11.71 -3.66 7.50
N ILE A 110 11.67 -4.53 8.52
CA ILE A 110 11.39 -5.97 8.34
C ILE A 110 10.05 -6.20 7.64
N ILE A 111 9.00 -5.47 8.03
CA ILE A 111 7.68 -5.55 7.38
C ILE A 111 7.76 -5.15 5.91
N PHE A 112 8.49 -4.09 5.59
CA PHE A 112 8.73 -3.68 4.20
C PHE A 112 9.48 -4.77 3.41
N PHE A 113 10.50 -5.40 3.99
CA PHE A 113 11.21 -6.50 3.35
C PHE A 113 10.29 -7.68 3.04
N VAL A 114 9.51 -8.13 4.02
CA VAL A 114 8.66 -9.33 3.92
C VAL A 114 7.50 -9.13 2.95
N PHE A 115 6.80 -7.99 3.03
CA PHE A 115 5.56 -7.78 2.29
C PHE A 115 5.73 -7.02 0.97
N VAL A 116 6.87 -6.37 0.74
CA VAL A 116 7.12 -5.62 -0.49
C VAL A 116 8.36 -6.15 -1.20
N LEU A 117 9.53 -6.07 -0.56
CA LEU A 117 10.78 -6.29 -1.27
C LEU A 117 10.96 -7.73 -1.76
N ILE A 118 10.69 -8.72 -0.90
CA ILE A 118 10.76 -10.14 -1.27
C ILE A 118 9.76 -10.47 -2.38
N PRO A 119 8.46 -10.13 -2.27
CA PRO A 119 7.49 -10.33 -3.35
C PRO A 119 7.93 -9.70 -4.69
N PHE A 120 8.39 -8.45 -4.69
CA PHE A 120 8.87 -7.80 -5.92
C PHE A 120 10.11 -8.47 -6.49
N ALA A 121 11.08 -8.85 -5.65
CA ALA A 121 12.25 -9.62 -6.09
C ALA A 121 11.84 -10.97 -6.70
N CYS A 122 10.86 -11.66 -6.11
CA CYS A 122 10.30 -12.89 -6.66
C CYS A 122 9.69 -12.66 -8.05
N ILE A 123 8.92 -11.59 -8.27
CA ILE A 123 8.38 -11.25 -9.61
C ILE A 123 9.50 -11.11 -10.63
N VAL A 124 10.53 -10.32 -10.31
CA VAL A 124 11.66 -10.06 -11.21
C VAL A 124 12.38 -11.37 -11.55
N VAL A 125 12.74 -12.17 -10.54
CA VAL A 125 13.46 -13.44 -10.74
C VAL A 125 12.63 -14.44 -11.53
N CYS A 126 11.35 -14.61 -11.20
CA CYS A 126 10.46 -15.52 -11.92
C CYS A 126 10.30 -15.10 -13.38
N THR A 127 10.23 -13.80 -13.64
CA THR A 127 10.12 -13.26 -15.00
C THR A 127 11.39 -13.52 -15.82
N GLU A 128 12.58 -13.29 -15.23
CA GLU A 128 13.86 -13.54 -15.92
C GLU A 128 14.11 -15.03 -16.18
N LEU A 129 13.67 -15.91 -15.27
CA LEU A 129 13.80 -17.35 -15.41
C LEU A 129 12.66 -18.01 -16.20
N ASN A 130 11.68 -17.24 -16.69
CA ASN A 130 10.46 -17.73 -17.35
C ASN A 130 9.69 -18.76 -16.51
N LEU A 131 9.63 -18.55 -15.20
CA LEU A 131 8.88 -19.37 -14.25
C LEU A 131 7.50 -18.74 -14.02
N TYR A 132 6.46 -19.35 -14.58
CA TYR A 132 5.09 -18.85 -14.48
C TYR A 132 4.22 -19.86 -13.73
N ASP A 133 4.15 -19.69 -12.40
CA ASP A 133 3.27 -20.46 -11.52
C ASP A 133 2.17 -19.55 -10.96
N GLN A 134 0.92 -19.88 -11.27
CA GLN A 134 -0.26 -19.12 -10.85
C GLN A 134 -0.38 -19.01 -9.32
N ILE A 135 -0.03 -20.07 -8.57
CA ILE A 135 -0.10 -20.09 -7.10
C ILE A 135 0.94 -19.13 -6.53
N LEU A 136 2.16 -19.17 -7.06
CA LEU A 136 3.24 -18.28 -6.67
C LEU A 136 2.88 -16.83 -6.96
N THR A 137 2.44 -16.53 -8.19
CA THR A 137 2.02 -15.18 -8.60
C THR A 137 0.88 -14.65 -7.73
N SER A 138 -0.14 -15.46 -7.46
CA SER A 138 -1.27 -15.06 -6.62
C SER A 138 -0.84 -14.79 -5.17
N THR A 139 0.06 -15.60 -4.63
CA THR A 139 0.62 -15.44 -3.28
C THR A 139 1.43 -14.15 -3.16
N VAL A 140 2.27 -13.87 -4.15
CA VAL A 140 3.05 -12.62 -4.23
C VAL A 140 2.14 -11.41 -4.23
N PHE A 141 1.08 -11.41 -5.07
CA PHE A 141 0.12 -10.31 -5.09
C PHE A 141 -0.62 -10.17 -3.77
N PHE A 142 -0.99 -11.28 -3.13
CA PHE A 142 -1.61 -11.25 -1.80
C PHE A 142 -0.71 -10.55 -0.78
N LEU A 143 0.58 -10.90 -0.72
CA LEU A 143 1.55 -10.30 0.21
C LEU A 143 1.70 -8.79 -0.03
N ILE A 144 1.83 -8.36 -1.29
CA ILE A 144 1.95 -6.93 -1.66
C ILE A 144 0.71 -6.16 -1.21
N ASN A 145 -0.49 -6.70 -1.44
CA ASN A 145 -1.74 -6.08 -1.03
C ASN A 145 -1.90 -6.03 0.50
N PHE A 146 -1.39 -7.04 1.20
CA PHE A 146 -1.45 -7.09 2.67
C PHE A 146 -0.46 -6.14 3.36
N HIS A 147 0.55 -5.63 2.65
CA HIS A 147 1.57 -4.75 3.24
C HIS A 147 0.97 -3.51 3.94
N GLY A 148 -0.07 -2.90 3.36
CA GLY A 148 -0.68 -1.67 3.90
C GLY A 148 -1.30 -1.88 5.27
N PHE A 149 -2.02 -2.99 5.42
CA PHE A 149 -2.58 -3.43 6.70
C PHE A 149 -1.46 -3.76 7.70
N SER A 150 -0.49 -4.56 7.28
CA SER A 150 0.64 -4.99 8.13
C SER A 150 1.48 -3.80 8.63
N SER A 151 1.76 -2.83 7.77
CA SER A 151 2.50 -1.61 8.08
C SER A 151 1.76 -0.73 9.09
N THR A 152 0.45 -0.56 8.90
CA THR A 152 -0.39 0.23 9.82
C THR A 152 -0.50 -0.43 11.19
N THR A 153 -0.77 -1.74 11.24
CA THR A 153 -0.82 -2.51 12.49
C THR A 153 0.52 -2.47 13.21
N THR A 154 1.62 -2.55 12.47
CA THR A 154 2.98 -2.42 13.00
C THR A 154 3.21 -1.05 13.65
N LEU A 155 2.88 0.03 12.95
CA LEU A 155 3.02 1.38 13.47
C LEU A 155 2.18 1.59 14.73
N LEU A 156 0.97 1.03 14.75
CA LEU A 156 0.12 1.01 15.93
C LEU A 156 0.79 0.26 17.09
N ILE A 157 1.28 -0.95 16.90
CA ILE A 157 1.83 -1.75 18.01
C ILE A 157 3.12 -1.12 18.57
N THR A 158 3.99 -0.66 17.67
CA THR A 158 5.36 -0.24 18.01
C THR A 158 5.42 1.19 18.56
N ASN A 159 4.54 2.09 18.12
CA ASN A 159 4.67 3.51 18.38
C ASN A 159 3.65 4.02 19.42
N LYS A 160 4.04 4.04 20.70
CA LYS A 160 3.20 4.50 21.83
C LYS A 160 2.57 5.89 21.63
N PRO A 161 3.29 6.95 21.24
CA PRO A 161 2.66 8.27 21.03
C PRO A 161 1.64 8.22 19.89
N TYR A 162 1.91 7.47 18.81
CA TYR A 162 0.97 7.28 17.71
C TYR A 162 -0.34 6.61 18.17
N ARG A 163 -0.25 5.57 19.02
CA ARG A 163 -1.44 4.95 19.66
C ARG A 163 -2.25 5.93 20.48
N LYS A 164 -1.59 6.74 21.31
CA LYS A 164 -2.27 7.75 22.15
C LYS A 164 -2.99 8.77 21.29
N MET A 165 -2.35 9.21 20.21
CA MET A 165 -2.93 10.14 19.25
C MET A 165 -4.18 9.54 18.58
N ILE A 166 -4.09 8.32 18.03
CA ILE A 166 -5.24 7.66 17.40
C ILE A 166 -6.37 7.40 18.39
N ALA A 167 -6.06 6.91 19.59
CA ALA A 167 -7.07 6.69 20.63
C ALA A 167 -7.79 8.00 21.02
N ARG A 168 -7.06 9.12 21.06
CA ARG A 168 -7.65 10.45 21.28
C ARG A 168 -8.56 10.87 20.13
N HIS A 169 -8.13 10.71 18.88
CA HIS A 169 -8.97 11.03 17.72
C HIS A 169 -10.23 10.18 17.68
N LEU A 170 -10.13 8.87 17.89
CA LEU A 170 -11.27 7.96 17.93
C LEU A 170 -12.28 8.34 19.02
N ARG A 171 -11.81 8.71 20.21
CA ARG A 171 -12.68 9.20 21.30
C ARG A 171 -13.41 10.49 20.90
N ILE A 172 -12.71 11.44 20.30
CA ILE A 172 -13.31 12.71 19.85
C ILE A 172 -14.37 12.44 18.77
N SER A 173 -14.05 11.63 17.76
CA SER A 173 -14.99 11.26 16.70
C SER A 173 -16.25 10.57 17.25
N MET A 174 -16.09 9.66 18.22
CA MET A 174 -17.21 9.01 18.88
C MET A 174 -18.07 10.00 19.68
N LEU A 175 -17.46 10.92 20.42
CA LEU A 175 -18.18 11.96 21.18
C LEU A 175 -18.95 12.92 20.27
N ILE A 176 -18.37 13.28 19.12
CA ILE A 176 -19.06 14.10 18.10
C ILE A 176 -20.27 13.34 17.55
N SER A 177 -20.08 12.07 17.17
CA SER A 177 -21.18 11.24 16.65
C SER A 177 -22.33 11.09 17.66
N LEU A 178 -22.02 10.87 18.93
CA LEU A 178 -23.02 10.81 20.00
C LEU A 178 -23.73 12.15 20.20
N SER A 179 -23.00 13.28 20.11
CA SER A 179 -23.58 14.61 20.25
C SER A 179 -24.53 14.94 19.09
N ILE A 180 -24.16 14.58 17.86
CA ILE A 180 -25.02 14.74 16.67
C ILE A 180 -26.27 13.88 16.81
N ASN A 181 -26.12 12.61 17.19
CA ASN A 181 -27.27 11.72 17.37
C ASN A 181 -28.23 12.24 18.45
N LYS A 182 -27.71 12.74 19.57
CA LYS A 182 -28.53 13.34 20.64
C LYS A 182 -29.22 14.63 20.20
N PHE A 183 -28.55 15.46 19.40
CA PHE A 183 -29.15 16.67 18.85
C PHE A 183 -30.30 16.34 17.88
N ASN A 184 -30.09 15.36 17.00
CA ASN A 184 -31.10 14.90 16.05
C ASN A 184 -32.32 14.30 16.77
N SER A 185 -32.11 13.48 17.80
CA SER A 185 -33.23 12.92 18.58
C SER A 185 -34.05 14.01 19.27
N ASN A 186 -33.39 15.04 19.80
CA ASN A 186 -34.10 16.17 20.43
C ASN A 186 -34.93 16.97 19.41
N LEU A 187 -34.41 17.17 18.19
CA LEU A 187 -35.15 17.83 17.11
C LEU A 187 -36.39 17.04 16.68
N GLU A 188 -36.30 15.71 16.63
CA GLU A 188 -37.45 14.86 16.31
C GLU A 188 -38.55 14.96 17.38
N VAL A 189 -38.18 14.93 18.66
CA VAL A 189 -39.13 15.12 19.78
C VAL A 189 -39.80 16.49 19.68
N THR A 190 -39.03 17.57 19.47
CA THR A 190 -39.60 18.92 19.32
C THR A 190 -40.53 19.01 18.10
N ARG A 191 -40.19 18.37 16.97
CA ARG A 191 -41.09 18.33 15.80
C ARG A 191 -42.41 17.61 16.11
N GLN A 192 -42.35 16.49 16.83
CA GLN A 192 -43.55 15.74 17.22
C GLN A 192 -44.43 16.55 18.17
N GLU A 193 -43.85 17.24 19.16
CA GLU A 193 -44.59 18.11 20.07
C GLU A 193 -45.27 19.28 19.36
N VAL A 194 -44.58 19.92 18.40
CA VAL A 194 -45.16 21.00 17.57
C VAL A 194 -46.30 20.46 16.71
N HIS A 195 -46.11 19.31 16.06
CA HIS A 195 -47.14 18.71 15.23
C HIS A 195 -48.39 18.34 16.04
N TYR A 196 -48.21 17.79 17.26
CA TYR A 196 -49.32 17.47 18.15
C TYR A 196 -50.10 18.71 18.58
N ARG A 197 -49.43 19.81 18.95
CA ARG A 197 -50.08 21.08 19.32
C ARG A 197 -50.90 21.68 18.17
N VAL A 198 -50.32 21.74 16.98
CA VAL A 198 -51.03 22.24 15.78
C VAL A 198 -52.27 21.40 15.47
N SER A 199 -52.17 20.07 15.65
CA SER A 199 -53.30 19.15 15.45
C SER A 199 -54.40 19.35 16.51
N SER A 200 -54.04 19.59 17.77
CA SER A 200 -55.01 19.82 18.85
C SER A 200 -55.75 21.15 18.74
N ASP A 201 -55.10 22.18 18.20
CA ASP A 201 -55.72 23.50 18.02
C ASP A 201 -56.69 23.52 16.82
N SER A 202 -56.53 22.62 15.84
CA SER A 202 -57.45 22.47 14.69
C SER A 202 -58.77 21.73 14.99
N VAL A 203 -58.94 21.23 16.22
CA VAL A 203 -60.13 20.46 16.65
C VAL A 203 -61.02 21.27 17.61
N LYS A 204 -60.67 22.53 17.89
CA LYS A 204 -61.52 23.50 18.60
C LYS A 204 -62.18 24.47 17.64
#